data_AF-A0A101VF05-F1
#
_entry.id   AF-A0A101VF05-F1
#
_cell.length_a   1.000
_cell.length_b   1.000
_cell.length_c   1.000
_cell.angle_alpha   90.00
_cell.angle_beta   90.00
_cell.angle_gamma   90.00
#
_symmetry.space_group_name_H-M   'P 1'
#
loop_
_entity.id
_entity.type
_entity.pdbx_description
1 polymer ?
#
loop_
_entity_poly.entity_id
_entity_poly.type
_entity_poly.pdbx_seq_one_letter_code
_entity_poly.pdbx_strand_id
1 'polypeptide(L)'
;MQQETIKSNECQFAILKSIAEGNVKAPPASLIRHIRLAIKRHLTPNQDKAIHQKVNAVIDWFYKLIGKNISTIKSVPIVQREFLKAGDLVRVKSKEEIEATLNHLGQLRGCGFMADIMTPYCETIQRVLKPMERFVNERDLRVKKCKGLILLEGVMCEGTTKFGRCDRSCFIFWREEWLEKVE
;
A
#
# COMPACT_ATOMS: atom_id res chain seq x y z
N MET A 1 7.43 -14.76 38.44
CA MET A 1 7.61 -13.65 37.49
C MET A 1 8.87 -13.95 36.68
N GLN A 2 8.73 -14.64 35.55
CA GLN A 2 9.87 -15.09 34.74
C GLN A 2 10.38 -13.90 33.93
N GLN A 3 11.66 -13.56 34.08
CA GLN A 3 12.34 -12.55 33.27
C GLN A 3 12.68 -13.17 31.91
N GLU A 4 11.90 -12.82 30.89
CA GLU A 4 12.25 -13.12 29.50
C GLU A 4 13.35 -12.16 29.01
N THR A 5 14.45 -12.73 28.51
CA THR A 5 15.60 -12.01 27.98
C THR A 5 15.29 -11.50 26.57
N ILE A 6 14.83 -10.24 26.45
CA ILE A 6 14.47 -9.61 25.18
C ILE A 6 15.71 -8.93 24.54
N LYS A 7 15.99 -9.25 23.26
CA LYS A 7 17.12 -8.72 22.47
C LYS A 7 16.95 -7.22 22.16
N SER A 8 18.04 -6.44 22.28
CA SER A 8 18.09 -4.98 22.44
C SER A 8 17.82 -4.09 21.21
N ASN A 9 17.42 -4.61 20.05
CA ASN A 9 17.58 -3.87 18.78
C ASN A 9 16.30 -3.34 18.12
N GLU A 10 15.17 -3.22 18.83
CA GLU A 10 13.86 -2.96 18.19
C GLU A 10 13.17 -1.61 18.50
N CYS A 11 13.70 -0.74 19.40
CA CYS A 11 13.04 0.51 19.78
C CYS A 11 13.87 1.76 19.44
N GLN A 12 13.27 2.75 18.75
CA GLN A 12 13.92 4.02 18.39
C GLN A 12 13.94 5.07 19.53
N PHE A 13 13.08 4.92 20.54
CA PHE A 13 13.06 5.81 21.71
C PHE A 13 13.89 5.17 22.82
N ALA A 14 15.08 5.72 23.05
CA ALA A 14 16.15 5.08 23.81
C ALA A 14 15.87 4.83 25.31
N ILE A 15 14.69 5.16 25.86
CA ILE A 15 14.52 5.24 27.32
C ILE A 15 13.37 4.40 27.91
N LEU A 16 12.43 3.84 27.14
CA LEU A 16 11.30 3.12 27.74
C LEU A 16 11.08 1.75 27.10
N LYS A 17 11.82 0.75 27.61
CA LYS A 17 11.77 -0.66 27.18
C LYS A 17 10.39 -1.31 27.34
N SER A 18 9.53 -0.78 28.21
CA SER A 18 8.18 -1.29 28.48
C SER A 18 7.06 -0.63 27.67
N ILE A 19 7.38 0.30 26.75
CA ILE A 19 6.37 1.07 26.00
C ILE A 19 6.25 0.59 24.53
N ALA A 20 7.13 -0.31 24.08
CA ALA A 20 7.16 -0.78 22.69
C ALA A 20 6.13 -1.89 22.38
N GLU A 21 5.07 -2.03 23.18
CA GLU A 21 4.01 -3.01 22.92
C GLU A 21 2.86 -2.34 22.16
N GLY A 22 2.87 -2.50 20.83
CA GLY A 22 1.76 -2.06 19.98
C GLY A 22 0.51 -2.91 20.19
N ASN A 23 -0.67 -2.29 20.28
CA ASN A 23 -1.94 -2.98 20.57
C ASN A 23 -2.48 -3.82 19.40
N VAL A 24 -1.92 -3.66 18.19
CA VAL A 24 -2.43 -4.36 17.01
C VAL A 24 -2.17 -5.86 17.09
N LYS A 25 -3.26 -6.64 17.06
CA LYS A 25 -3.23 -8.10 17.02
C LYS A 25 -2.57 -8.56 15.71
N ALA A 26 -1.36 -9.11 15.82
CA ALA A 26 -0.67 -9.69 14.68
C ALA A 26 -1.23 -11.08 14.36
N PRO A 27 -1.43 -11.44 13.08
CA PRO A 27 -1.72 -12.82 12.71
C PRO A 27 -0.58 -13.74 13.19
N PRO A 28 -0.86 -15.02 13.49
CA PRO A 28 0.14 -15.95 14.02
C PRO A 28 1.40 -15.94 13.15
N ALA A 29 2.54 -15.86 13.82
CA ALA A 29 3.81 -15.63 13.15
C ALA A 29 4.35 -16.95 12.58
N SER A 30 3.87 -17.30 11.39
CA SER A 30 4.37 -18.50 10.68
C SER A 30 5.83 -18.34 10.28
N LEU A 31 6.58 -19.44 10.24
CA LEU A 31 7.99 -19.44 9.82
C LEU A 31 8.18 -18.78 8.44
N ILE A 32 7.25 -19.08 7.52
CA ILE A 32 7.21 -18.50 6.17
C ILE A 32 7.10 -16.97 6.24
N ARG A 33 6.24 -16.45 7.12
CA ARG A 33 6.07 -15.01 7.29
C ARG A 33 7.33 -14.35 7.84
N HIS A 34 7.99 -14.95 8.83
CA HIS A 34 9.25 -14.44 9.37
C HIS A 34 10.33 -14.38 8.30
N ILE A 35 10.51 -15.45 7.54
CA ILE A 35 11.49 -15.50 6.44
C ILE A 35 11.16 -14.43 5.40
N ARG A 36 9.90 -14.30 5.00
CA ARG A 36 9.47 -13.28 4.03
C ARG A 36 9.74 -11.85 4.51
N LEU A 37 9.42 -11.55 5.77
CA LEU A 37 9.69 -10.24 6.37
C LEU A 37 11.20 -9.98 6.48
N ALA A 38 11.99 -10.98 6.88
CA ALA A 38 13.44 -10.87 6.96
C ALA A 38 14.05 -10.56 5.58
N ILE A 39 13.66 -11.30 4.54
CA ILE A 39 14.11 -11.03 3.17
C ILE A 39 13.75 -9.59 2.77
N LYS A 40 12.50 -9.19 2.98
CA LYS A 40 12.03 -7.85 2.57
C LYS A 40 12.78 -6.71 3.27
N ARG A 41 13.15 -6.89 4.55
CA ARG A 41 13.94 -5.92 5.33
C ARG A 41 15.34 -5.70 4.79
N HIS A 42 15.96 -6.71 4.19
CA HIS A 42 17.32 -6.64 3.67
C HIS A 42 17.39 -6.24 2.18
N LEU A 43 16.24 -6.23 1.48
CA LEU A 43 16.18 -5.74 0.11
C LEU A 43 16.20 -4.20 0.08
N THR A 44 17.01 -3.64 -0.82
CA THR A 44 16.93 -2.21 -1.16
C THR A 44 15.63 -1.92 -1.95
N PRO A 45 15.13 -0.66 -1.95
CA PRO A 45 13.94 -0.30 -2.74
C PRO A 45 14.08 -0.61 -4.23
N ASN A 46 15.28 -0.49 -4.79
CA ASN A 46 15.54 -0.76 -6.20
C ASN A 46 15.50 -2.27 -6.50
N GLN A 47 16.08 -3.10 -5.64
CA GLN A 47 16.01 -4.56 -5.77
C GLN A 47 14.56 -5.04 -5.64
N ASP A 48 13.83 -4.53 -4.65
CA ASP A 48 12.42 -4.84 -4.44
C ASP A 48 11.59 -4.52 -5.69
N LYS A 49 11.76 -3.31 -6.26
CA LYS A 49 11.11 -2.92 -7.51
C LYS A 49 11.45 -3.84 -8.68
N ALA A 50 12.73 -4.19 -8.86
CA ALA A 50 13.18 -5.07 -9.93
C ALA A 50 12.60 -6.49 -9.79
N ILE A 51 12.55 -7.02 -8.57
CA ILE A 51 11.93 -8.32 -8.27
C ILE A 51 10.45 -8.26 -8.61
N HIS A 52 9.72 -7.24 -8.12
CA HIS A 52 8.30 -7.06 -8.42
C HIS A 52 8.03 -7.02 -9.94
N GLN A 53 8.83 -6.29 -10.71
CA GLN A 53 8.68 -6.21 -12.17
C GLN A 53 8.94 -7.56 -12.85
N LYS A 54 9.99 -8.28 -12.46
CA LYS A 54 10.32 -9.61 -13.01
C LYS A 54 9.26 -10.64 -12.67
N VAL A 55 8.81 -10.69 -11.42
CA VAL A 55 7.76 -11.61 -10.97
C VAL A 55 6.47 -11.36 -11.74
N ASN A 56 6.04 -10.10 -11.88
CA ASN A 56 4.84 -9.79 -12.65
C ASN A 56 4.97 -10.23 -14.11
N ALA A 57 6.12 -9.97 -14.74
CA ALA A 57 6.37 -10.38 -16.14
C ALA A 57 6.38 -11.90 -16.33
N VAL A 58 6.92 -12.66 -15.36
CA VAL A 58 6.90 -14.13 -15.38
C VAL A 58 5.46 -14.65 -15.23
N ILE A 59 4.68 -14.06 -14.33
CA ILE A 59 3.27 -14.40 -14.17
C ILE A 59 2.51 -14.09 -15.46
N ASP A 60 2.66 -12.89 -16.02
CA ASP A 60 2.05 -12.48 -17.30
C ASP A 60 2.41 -13.50 -18.40
N TRP A 61 3.68 -13.89 -18.51
CA TRP A 61 4.13 -14.89 -19.47
C TRP A 61 3.47 -16.25 -19.27
N PHE A 62 3.35 -16.72 -18.02
CA PHE A 62 2.68 -17.97 -17.70
C PHE A 62 1.18 -17.94 -18.05
N TYR A 63 0.47 -16.85 -17.72
CA TYR A 63 -0.95 -16.69 -18.07
C TYR A 63 -1.19 -16.66 -19.58
N LYS A 64 -0.26 -16.06 -20.35
CA LYS A 64 -0.23 -16.08 -21.82
C LYS A 64 -0.15 -17.51 -22.35
N LEU A 65 0.74 -18.31 -21.77
CA LEU A 65 0.97 -19.70 -22.21
C LEU A 65 -0.23 -20.61 -21.97
N ILE A 66 -0.92 -20.46 -20.83
CA ILE A 66 -2.10 -21.27 -20.50
C ILE A 66 -3.39 -20.80 -21.19
N GLY A 67 -3.29 -19.88 -22.17
CA GLY A 67 -4.43 -19.39 -22.96
C GLY A 67 -5.45 -18.57 -22.17
N LYS A 68 -5.15 -18.19 -20.93
CA LYS A 68 -6.00 -17.27 -20.17
C LYS A 68 -5.74 -15.85 -20.69
N ASN A 69 -6.82 -15.17 -21.07
CA ASN A 69 -6.76 -13.77 -21.47
C ASN A 69 -6.17 -12.98 -20.29
N ILE A 70 -4.93 -12.50 -20.43
CA ILE A 70 -4.29 -11.69 -19.41
C ILE A 70 -5.11 -10.41 -19.33
N SER A 71 -5.63 -10.11 -18.15
CA SER A 71 -6.07 -8.77 -17.80
C SER A 71 -4.82 -7.88 -17.72
N THR A 72 -4.13 -7.71 -18.84
CA THR A 72 -3.07 -6.74 -19.07
C THR A 72 -3.76 -5.43 -18.83
N ILE A 73 -3.63 -4.90 -17.60
CA ILE A 73 -4.22 -3.65 -17.09
C ILE A 73 -5.35 -3.24 -18.02
N LYS A 74 -6.56 -3.84 -17.90
CA LYS A 74 -7.71 -3.49 -18.77
C LYS A 74 -7.66 -1.99 -18.86
N SER A 75 -7.34 -1.47 -20.05
CA SER A 75 -6.89 -0.10 -20.22
C SER A 75 -7.91 0.74 -19.50
N VAL A 76 -7.55 1.28 -18.32
CA VAL A 76 -8.49 2.10 -17.56
C VAL A 76 -8.87 3.16 -18.57
N PRO A 77 -10.14 3.21 -19.01
CA PRO A 77 -10.49 4.02 -20.16
C PRO A 77 -9.96 5.41 -19.86
N ILE A 78 -9.26 5.97 -20.85
CA ILE A 78 -8.72 7.32 -20.79
C ILE A 78 -9.93 8.26 -20.94
N VAL A 79 -10.87 8.15 -20.01
CA VAL A 79 -11.82 9.21 -19.75
C VAL A 79 -10.96 10.36 -19.30
N GLN A 80 -11.13 11.51 -19.94
CA GLN A 80 -10.50 12.77 -19.55
C GLN A 80 -10.86 13.02 -18.09
N ARG A 81 -10.02 12.56 -17.17
CA ARG A 81 -10.21 12.78 -15.76
C ARG A 81 -9.70 14.17 -15.49
N GLU A 82 -10.61 15.06 -15.12
CA GLU A 82 -10.24 16.33 -14.54
C GLU A 82 -9.27 16.06 -13.39
N PHE A 83 -8.18 16.85 -13.36
CA PHE A 83 -7.24 16.76 -12.25
C PHE A 83 -7.98 17.13 -10.96
N LEU A 84 -8.05 16.17 -10.05
CA LEU A 84 -8.63 16.37 -8.72
C LEU A 84 -7.85 17.45 -7.98
N LYS A 85 -8.54 18.34 -7.29
CA LYS A 85 -7.97 19.42 -6.49
C LYS A 85 -8.38 19.28 -5.04
N ALA A 86 -7.63 19.93 -4.15
CA ALA A 86 -8.01 20.02 -2.75
C ALA A 86 -9.43 20.61 -2.64
N GLY A 87 -10.27 19.99 -1.81
CA GLY A 87 -11.67 20.36 -1.62
C GLY A 87 -12.68 19.59 -2.48
N ASP A 88 -12.27 18.98 -3.60
CA ASP A 88 -13.16 18.22 -4.47
C ASP A 88 -13.80 17.04 -3.71
N LEU A 89 -15.07 16.76 -3.99
CA LEU A 89 -15.77 15.58 -3.51
C LEU A 89 -15.58 14.43 -4.49
N VAL A 90 -15.17 13.28 -3.96
CA VAL A 90 -14.92 12.08 -4.74
C VAL A 90 -15.58 10.87 -4.10
N ARG A 91 -16.13 9.99 -4.92
CA ARG A 91 -16.51 8.64 -4.53
C ARG A 91 -15.33 7.71 -4.74
N VAL A 92 -15.01 6.90 -3.74
CA VAL A 92 -14.08 5.78 -3.91
C VAL A 92 -14.79 4.67 -4.66
N LYS A 93 -14.18 4.15 -5.73
CA LYS A 93 -14.73 3.03 -6.51
C LYS A 93 -14.97 1.79 -5.66
N SER A 94 -15.81 0.89 -6.17
CA SER A 94 -16.04 -0.40 -5.51
C SER A 94 -14.75 -1.20 -5.42
N LYS A 95 -14.72 -2.17 -4.51
CA LYS A 95 -13.56 -3.04 -4.34
C LYS A 95 -13.26 -3.79 -5.63
N GLU A 96 -14.30 -4.31 -6.29
CA GLU A 96 -14.21 -5.11 -7.51
C GLU A 96 -13.65 -4.28 -8.67
N GLU A 97 -14.10 -3.02 -8.78
CA GLU A 97 -13.59 -2.08 -9.78
C GLU A 97 -12.12 -1.76 -9.55
N ILE A 98 -11.72 -1.54 -8.29
CA ILE A 98 -10.32 -1.28 -7.93
C ILE A 98 -9.47 -2.52 -8.21
N GLU A 99 -9.90 -3.70 -7.76
CA GLU A 99 -9.19 -4.96 -7.96
C GLU A 99 -8.99 -5.29 -9.45
N ALA A 100 -9.97 -4.96 -10.29
CA ALA A 100 -9.86 -5.09 -11.74
C ALA A 100 -8.75 -4.22 -12.37
N THR A 101 -8.30 -3.16 -11.68
CA THR A 101 -7.17 -2.32 -12.13
C THR A 101 -5.80 -2.84 -11.69
N LEU A 102 -5.75 -3.77 -10.73
CA LEU A 102 -4.49 -4.20 -10.12
C LEU A 102 -3.77 -5.23 -10.99
N ASN A 103 -2.44 -5.20 -10.94
CA ASN A 103 -1.62 -6.27 -11.47
C ASN A 103 -1.65 -7.50 -10.54
N HIS A 104 -0.93 -8.57 -10.92
CA HIS A 104 -0.86 -9.82 -10.15
C HIS A 104 -0.27 -9.66 -8.74
N LEU A 105 0.36 -8.53 -8.45
CA LEU A 105 0.94 -8.20 -7.15
C LEU A 105 0.06 -7.24 -6.34
N GLY A 106 -1.17 -6.99 -6.78
CA GLY A 106 -2.14 -6.12 -6.11
C GLY A 106 -1.77 -4.64 -6.21
N GLN A 107 -1.11 -4.23 -7.30
CA GLN A 107 -0.63 -2.87 -7.50
C GLN A 107 -1.12 -2.26 -8.81
N LEU A 108 -1.44 -0.96 -8.79
CA LEU A 108 -1.62 -0.15 -9.98
C LEU A 108 -0.50 0.90 -10.06
N ARG A 109 0.30 0.83 -11.14
CA ARG A 109 1.52 1.66 -11.36
C ARG A 109 2.44 1.74 -10.13
N GLY A 110 2.57 0.64 -9.40
CA GLY A 110 3.42 0.53 -8.21
C GLY A 110 2.78 1.00 -6.90
N CYS A 111 1.55 1.52 -6.91
CA CYS A 111 0.77 1.78 -5.71
C CYS A 111 -0.06 0.54 -5.37
N GLY A 112 0.15 -0.02 -4.18
CA GLY A 112 -0.59 -1.21 -3.74
C GLY A 112 -1.94 -0.87 -3.14
N PHE A 113 -2.94 -1.71 -3.39
CA PHE A 113 -4.20 -1.67 -2.69
C PHE A 113 -4.12 -2.60 -1.45
N MET A 114 -4.34 -2.04 -0.26
CA MET A 114 -4.31 -2.78 1.00
C MET A 114 -5.73 -3.11 1.42
N ALA A 115 -6.31 -4.18 0.87
CA ALA A 115 -7.71 -4.55 1.05
C ALA A 115 -8.18 -4.47 2.52
N ASP A 116 -7.41 -5.04 3.46
CA ASP A 116 -7.74 -5.05 4.89
C ASP A 116 -8.02 -3.65 5.49
N ILE A 117 -7.40 -2.60 4.94
CA ILE A 117 -7.44 -1.23 5.47
C ILE A 117 -8.25 -0.31 4.54
N MET A 118 -8.23 -0.57 3.23
CA MET A 118 -8.79 0.32 2.22
C MET A 118 -10.23 -0.04 1.85
N THR A 119 -10.63 -1.30 1.94
CA THR A 119 -11.99 -1.75 1.59
C THR A 119 -13.11 -1.05 2.38
N PRO A 120 -12.97 -0.72 3.68
CA PRO A 120 -14.00 0.02 4.40
C PRO A 120 -14.35 1.40 3.80
N TYR A 121 -13.46 1.96 2.99
CA TYR A 121 -13.67 3.26 2.34
C TYR A 121 -14.24 3.13 0.92
N CYS A 122 -14.32 1.92 0.34
CA CYS A 122 -14.95 1.71 -0.96
C CYS A 122 -16.41 2.20 -0.95
N GLU A 123 -16.86 2.76 -2.07
CA GLU A 123 -18.21 3.32 -2.28
C GLU A 123 -18.58 4.52 -1.39
N THR A 124 -17.70 4.94 -0.49
CA THR A 124 -17.90 6.14 0.33
C THR A 124 -17.56 7.42 -0.44
N ILE A 125 -18.22 8.52 -0.07
CA ILE A 125 -17.88 9.86 -0.55
C ILE A 125 -16.88 10.47 0.43
N GLN A 126 -15.77 10.95 -0.11
CA GLN A 126 -14.66 11.52 0.64
C GLN A 126 -14.27 12.87 0.03
N ARG A 127 -13.63 13.72 0.83
CA ARG A 127 -13.07 14.99 0.35
C ARG A 127 -11.59 14.83 0.04
N VAL A 128 -11.16 15.39 -1.08
CA VAL A 128 -9.74 15.46 -1.43
C VAL A 128 -9.04 16.42 -0.50
N LEU A 129 -8.09 15.92 0.30
CA LEU A 129 -7.22 16.75 1.11
C LEU A 129 -6.21 17.48 0.22
N LYS A 130 -5.44 16.71 -0.58
CA LYS A 130 -4.55 17.27 -1.60
C LYS A 130 -4.08 16.23 -2.62
N PRO A 131 -3.79 16.67 -3.85
CA PRO A 131 -2.96 15.91 -4.79
C PRO A 131 -1.51 15.86 -4.31
N MET A 132 -0.86 14.73 -4.52
CA MET A 132 0.53 14.51 -4.13
C MET A 132 1.47 14.63 -5.31
N GLU A 133 2.47 15.50 -5.17
CA GLU A 133 3.57 15.64 -6.14
C GLU A 133 4.86 14.97 -5.68
N ARG A 134 5.12 15.02 -4.37
CA ARG A 134 6.35 14.51 -3.75
C ARG A 134 6.10 14.01 -2.33
N PHE A 135 6.86 13.01 -1.91
CA PHE A 135 6.88 12.54 -0.52
C PHE A 135 8.25 11.98 -0.15
N VAL A 136 8.55 11.96 1.15
CA VAL A 136 9.73 11.26 1.68
C VAL A 136 9.40 9.77 1.72
N ASN A 137 10.16 8.96 1.01
CA ASN A 137 10.08 7.52 1.13
C ASN A 137 10.88 7.09 2.36
N GLU A 138 10.19 6.60 3.37
CA GLU A 138 10.79 6.28 4.67
C GLU A 138 11.80 5.13 4.62
N ARG A 139 11.75 4.28 3.58
CA ARG A 139 12.67 3.14 3.44
C ARG A 139 14.08 3.57 3.04
N ASP A 140 14.22 4.64 2.26
CA ASP A 140 15.51 5.17 1.81
C ASP A 140 15.76 6.64 2.18
N LEU A 141 14.83 7.26 2.92
CA LEU A 141 14.85 8.64 3.37
C LEU A 141 15.05 9.66 2.23
N ARG A 142 14.56 9.34 1.03
CA ARG A 142 14.66 10.21 -0.14
C ARG A 142 13.31 10.81 -0.51
N VAL A 143 13.32 12.06 -0.95
CA VAL A 143 12.13 12.70 -1.53
C VAL A 143 11.92 12.17 -2.95
N LYS A 144 10.80 11.47 -3.18
CA LYS A 144 10.41 10.93 -4.49
C LYS A 144 9.31 11.77 -5.11
N LYS A 145 9.34 11.91 -6.43
CA LYS A 145 8.24 12.48 -7.22
C LYS A 145 7.19 11.40 -7.47
N CYS A 146 5.92 11.79 -7.46
CA CYS A 146 4.79 10.95 -7.83
C CYS A 146 3.81 11.73 -8.73
N LYS A 147 2.92 10.99 -9.39
CA LYS A 147 1.82 11.52 -10.18
C LYS A 147 0.58 10.65 -9.97
N GLY A 148 -0.58 11.28 -9.94
CA GLY A 148 -1.86 10.59 -9.77
C GLY A 148 -2.00 9.87 -8.43
N LEU A 149 -1.40 10.43 -7.38
CA LEU A 149 -1.61 10.04 -5.99
C LEU A 149 -2.39 11.15 -5.29
N ILE A 150 -3.44 10.77 -4.56
CA ILE A 150 -4.33 11.68 -3.86
C ILE A 150 -4.37 11.29 -2.37
N LEU A 151 -4.40 12.29 -1.49
CA LEU A 151 -4.77 12.10 -0.09
C LEU A 151 -6.21 12.55 0.12
N LEU A 152 -6.96 11.81 0.92
CA LEU A 152 -8.32 12.13 1.30
C LEU A 152 -8.36 12.60 2.76
N GLU A 153 -9.29 13.49 3.09
CA GLU A 153 -9.45 14.03 4.45
C GLU A 153 -9.89 12.94 5.43
N GLY A 154 -9.21 12.82 6.57
CA GLY A 154 -9.56 11.85 7.62
C GLY A 154 -9.35 10.37 7.28
N VAL A 155 -9.10 10.02 6.01
CA VAL A 155 -8.86 8.65 5.54
C VAL A 155 -7.42 8.24 5.83
N MET A 156 -7.22 7.65 7.00
CA MET A 156 -5.91 7.23 7.49
C MET A 156 -5.85 5.72 7.68
N CYS A 157 -4.64 5.18 7.60
CA CYS A 157 -4.33 3.82 8.00
C CYS A 157 -4.52 3.73 9.52
N GLU A 158 -5.18 2.69 10.04
CA GLU A 158 -5.27 2.45 11.50
C GLU A 158 -4.12 1.60 12.04
N GLY A 159 -3.13 1.36 11.19
CA GLY A 159 -2.06 0.40 11.42
C GLY A 159 -2.15 -0.79 10.47
N THR A 160 -1.05 -1.52 10.36
CA THR A 160 -0.98 -2.70 9.50
C THR A 160 -0.03 -3.72 10.09
N THR A 161 -0.27 -5.00 9.80
CA THR A 161 0.66 -6.08 10.12
C THR A 161 1.36 -6.63 8.88
N LYS A 162 0.99 -6.15 7.68
CA LYS A 162 1.47 -6.65 6.38
C LYS A 162 2.99 -6.52 6.22
N PHE A 163 3.57 -5.47 6.82
CA PHE A 163 5.00 -5.17 6.73
C PHE A 163 5.72 -5.26 8.10
N GLY A 164 5.10 -5.89 9.09
CA GLY A 164 5.46 -5.81 10.51
C GLY A 164 4.34 -5.11 11.29
N ARG A 165 4.36 -5.19 12.63
CA ARG A 165 3.39 -4.47 13.49
C ARG A 165 3.68 -2.97 13.39
N CYS A 166 2.73 -2.20 12.88
CA CYS A 166 2.87 -0.77 12.66
C CYS A 166 1.59 -0.08 13.11
N ASP A 167 1.74 0.89 14.02
CA ASP A 167 0.64 1.66 14.63
C ASP A 167 0.72 3.16 14.23
N ARG A 168 1.53 3.49 13.21
CA ARG A 168 1.94 4.86 12.87
C ARG A 168 0.80 5.79 12.40
N SER A 169 -0.33 5.22 11.99
CA SER A 169 -1.50 5.93 11.48
C SER A 169 -1.23 6.96 10.37
N CYS A 170 -0.67 6.52 9.24
CA CYS A 170 -0.35 7.40 8.11
C CYS A 170 -1.53 7.62 7.16
N PHE A 171 -1.57 8.75 6.44
CA PHE A 171 -2.46 8.93 5.29
C PHE A 171 -2.26 7.84 4.23
N ILE A 172 -3.36 7.37 3.67
CA ILE A 172 -3.37 6.36 2.61
C ILE A 172 -3.15 7.03 1.25
N PHE A 173 -2.33 6.42 0.39
CA PHE A 173 -2.18 6.86 -0.99
C PHE A 173 -3.27 6.25 -1.87
N TRP A 174 -4.13 7.11 -2.40
CA TRP A 174 -5.17 6.74 -3.35
C TRP A 174 -4.70 7.03 -4.78
N ARG A 175 -4.97 6.13 -5.72
CA ARG A 175 -4.80 6.42 -7.14
C ARG A 175 -5.99 7.21 -7.64
N GLU A 176 -5.76 8.21 -8.48
CA GLU A 176 -6.84 8.92 -9.20
C GLU A 176 -7.72 7.95 -10.01
N GLU A 177 -7.20 6.80 -10.43
CA GLU A 177 -7.96 5.74 -11.12
C GLU A 177 -9.05 5.09 -10.27
N TRP A 178 -8.92 5.20 -8.94
CA TRP A 178 -9.83 4.60 -7.95
C TRP A 178 -10.86 5.60 -7.42
N LEU A 179 -10.81 6.85 -7.90
CA LEU A 179 -11.65 7.94 -7.43
C LEU A 179 -12.50 8.47 -8.57
N GLU A 180 -13.76 8.76 -8.29
CA GLU A 180 -14.71 9.37 -9.21
C GLU A 180 -15.18 10.69 -8.64
N LYS A 181 -14.98 11.78 -9.38
CA LYS A 181 -15.49 13.09 -8.98
C LYS A 181 -17.02 13.07 -9.03
N VAL A 182 -17.68 13.50 -7.96
CA VAL A 182 -19.14 13.46 -7.85
C VAL A 182 -19.80 14.83 -8.07
N GLU A 183 -19.02 15.91 -8.05
CA GLU A 183 -19.44 17.31 -8.28
C GLU A 183 -18.34 18.09 -9.00
#